data_AF-A0A4T0X2G5-F1
#
_entry.id   AF-A0A4T0X2G5-F1
#
_cell.length_a   1.000
_cell.length_b   1.000
_cell.length_c   1.000
_cell.angle_alpha   90.00
_cell.angle_beta   90.00
_cell.angle_gamma   90.00
#
_symmetry.space_group_name_H-M   'P 1'
#
loop_
_entity.id
_entity.type
_entity.pdbx_description
1 polymer ?
#
loop_
_entity_poly.entity_id
_entity_poly.type
_entity_poly.pdbx_seq_one_letter_code
_entity_poly.pdbx_strand_id
1 'polypeptide(L)'
;MFKIRNSYVNVLGISMIAWFLMFSFFQCIDPLITVSRCGYPHQPTSNLGFPVDIDKVLIIADPQLIDSHTYPSYPKIALSLARLTVHNYLYKSYKALITILKPHTIIFVGDLLDNGRESSDEHYENEFNLFKRIFIDSVKNKDIEILTNVPGNHDIGWANGVTKSSLDRFNTHFGESNQILQRANHDLILFDDLSFANTEDVDVFGPSHSFLKKMRNTDLKNTRILFSHVPMWRDVDTQTCGPRREVPKFPISKGYQYQTVIDPDGTQNILQSIQPDIIFSGDDHDYCEVLLEYQNLEGEVKAAININVKSLSMAMNIKKPAVH
;
A
#
# COMPACT_ATOMS: atom_id res chain seq x y z
N MET A 1 -43.00 19.00 38.10
CA MET A 1 -42.64 18.56 36.73
C MET A 1 -41.26 19.12 36.28
N PHE A 2 -40.20 19.00 37.09
CA PHE A 2 -38.87 19.58 36.78
C PHE A 2 -37.65 18.70 37.11
N LYS A 3 -37.83 17.45 37.53
CA LYS A 3 -36.70 16.56 37.91
C LYS A 3 -36.10 15.74 36.76
N ILE A 4 -36.76 15.71 35.60
CA ILE A 4 -36.36 14.85 34.47
C ILE A 4 -35.28 15.52 33.60
N ARG A 5 -35.29 16.85 33.48
CA ARG A 5 -34.39 17.62 32.60
C ARG A 5 -32.92 17.59 33.05
N ASN A 6 -32.67 17.50 34.36
CA ASN A 6 -31.30 17.46 34.91
C ASN A 6 -30.62 16.10 34.69
N SER A 7 -31.39 15.01 34.66
CA SER A 7 -30.85 13.66 34.42
C SER A 7 -30.38 13.48 32.97
N TYR A 8 -31.12 14.01 32.00
CA TYR A 8 -30.75 13.90 30.57
C TYR A 8 -29.51 14.71 30.22
N VAL A 9 -29.34 15.91 30.80
CA VAL A 9 -28.14 16.73 30.58
C VAL A 9 -26.90 16.04 31.15
N ASN A 10 -27.01 15.40 32.32
CA ASN A 10 -25.93 14.62 32.91
C ASN A 10 -25.59 13.38 32.08
N VAL A 11 -26.59 12.65 31.57
CA VAL A 11 -26.37 11.48 30.70
C VAL A 11 -25.73 11.90 29.37
N LEU A 12 -26.20 12.97 28.73
CA LEU A 12 -25.61 13.48 27.49
C LEU A 12 -24.16 13.92 27.70
N GLY A 13 -23.88 14.64 28.78
CA GLY A 13 -22.53 15.07 29.14
C GLY A 13 -21.58 13.89 29.38
N ILE A 14 -22.03 12.88 30.13
CA ILE A 14 -21.25 11.65 30.35
C ILE A 14 -20.99 10.92 29.03
N SER A 15 -22.00 10.78 28.17
CA SER A 15 -21.84 10.14 26.86
C SER A 15 -20.87 10.89 25.95
N MET A 16 -20.90 12.23 25.95
CA MET A 16 -19.95 13.04 25.18
C MET A 16 -18.52 12.91 25.70
N ILE A 17 -18.33 12.90 27.03
CA ILE A 17 -17.01 12.67 27.64
C ILE A 17 -16.51 11.27 27.29
N ALA A 18 -17.35 10.24 27.45
CA ALA A 18 -16.99 8.86 27.11
C ALA A 18 -16.61 8.73 25.63
N TRP A 19 -17.39 9.33 24.73
CA TRP A 19 -17.08 9.36 23.30
C TRP A 19 -15.75 10.07 23.03
N PHE A 20 -15.49 11.22 23.65
CA PHE A 20 -14.24 11.96 23.47
C PHE A 20 -13.02 11.19 23.99
N LEU A 21 -13.15 10.53 25.14
CA LEU A 21 -12.10 9.68 25.71
C LEU A 21 -11.82 8.48 24.79
N MET A 22 -12.87 7.82 24.29
CA MET A 22 -12.75 6.70 23.37
C MET A 22 -12.13 7.14 22.04
N PHE A 23 -12.58 8.26 21.47
CA PHE A 23 -12.01 8.86 20.27
C PHE A 23 -10.53 9.19 20.46
N SER A 24 -10.18 9.84 21.58
CA SER A 24 -8.79 10.17 21.91
C SER A 24 -7.92 8.93 22.09
N PHE A 25 -8.45 7.87 22.72
CA PHE A 25 -7.77 6.59 22.86
C PHE A 25 -7.44 5.98 21.49
N PHE A 26 -8.43 5.82 20.62
CA PHE A 26 -8.24 5.21 19.30
C PHE A 26 -7.36 6.06 18.37
N GLN A 27 -7.37 7.39 18.52
CA GLN A 27 -6.56 8.27 17.68
C GLN A 27 -5.12 8.42 18.17
N CYS A 28 -4.84 8.25 19.47
CA CYS A 28 -3.53 8.60 20.05
C CYS A 28 -2.81 7.45 20.76
N ILE A 29 -3.54 6.50 21.35
CA ILE A 29 -2.99 5.46 22.20
C ILE A 29 -2.98 4.11 21.48
N ASP A 30 -4.10 3.77 20.82
CA ASP A 30 -4.25 2.49 20.13
C ASP A 30 -3.12 2.22 19.11
N PRO A 31 -2.72 3.17 18.25
CA PRO A 31 -1.62 2.93 17.32
C PRO A 31 -0.28 2.63 18.01
N LEU A 32 -0.01 3.26 19.16
CA LEU A 32 1.21 3.00 19.93
C LEU A 32 1.17 1.59 20.55
N ILE A 33 0.04 1.18 21.11
CA ILE A 33 -0.13 -0.16 21.69
C ILE A 33 0.01 -1.21 20.59
N THR A 34 -0.68 -1.05 19.47
CA THR A 34 -0.67 -2.01 18.38
C THR A 34 0.73 -2.18 17.81
N VAL A 35 1.42 -1.09 17.47
CA VAL A 35 2.79 -1.16 16.94
C VAL A 35 3.79 -1.69 17.98
N SER A 36 3.61 -1.42 19.28
CA SER A 36 4.51 -1.95 20.32
C SER A 36 4.51 -3.48 20.43
N ARG A 37 3.49 -4.14 19.88
CA ARG A 37 3.38 -5.61 19.83
C ARG A 37 4.04 -6.18 18.56
N CYS A 38 4.42 -5.33 17.62
CA CYS A 38 5.14 -5.73 16.42
C CYS A 38 6.64 -5.84 16.72
N GLY A 39 7.31 -6.70 15.95
CA GLY A 39 8.75 -6.86 15.99
C GLY A 39 9.25 -7.43 14.68
N TYR A 40 10.52 -7.17 14.36
CA TYR A 40 11.14 -7.84 13.22
C TYR A 40 11.32 -9.34 13.52
N PRO A 41 11.37 -10.17 12.47
CA PRO A 41 11.78 -11.56 12.62
C PRO A 41 13.12 -11.67 13.37
N HIS A 42 13.34 -12.80 14.04
CA HIS A 42 14.54 -12.99 14.86
C HIS A 42 15.81 -12.88 13.99
N GLN A 43 16.78 -12.05 14.41
CA GLN A 43 18.03 -11.88 13.66
C GLN A 43 18.82 -13.18 13.64
N PRO A 44 19.20 -13.73 12.46
CA PRO A 44 20.16 -14.81 12.39
C PRO A 44 21.51 -14.38 12.96
N THR A 45 22.13 -15.27 13.74
CA THR A 45 23.54 -15.15 14.14
C THR A 45 24.42 -15.72 13.04
N SER A 46 25.51 -15.04 12.70
CA SER A 46 26.51 -15.60 11.78
C SER A 46 27.10 -16.91 12.34
N ASN A 47 27.72 -17.72 11.47
CA ASN A 47 28.43 -18.95 11.87
C ASN A 47 29.56 -18.70 12.90
N LEU A 48 29.98 -17.45 13.07
CA LEU A 48 31.00 -17.00 14.02
C LEU A 48 30.40 -16.34 15.29
N GLY A 49 29.07 -16.35 15.44
CA GLY A 49 28.37 -15.79 16.60
C GLY A 49 28.20 -14.27 16.59
N PHE A 50 28.62 -13.57 15.53
CA PHE A 50 28.39 -12.14 15.38
C PHE A 50 26.97 -11.84 14.87
N PRO A 51 26.31 -10.77 15.35
CA PRO A 51 25.09 -10.26 14.76
C PRO A 51 25.30 -9.94 13.29
N VAL A 52 24.41 -10.44 12.42
CA VAL A 52 24.37 -10.02 11.02
C VAL A 52 23.68 -8.65 10.97
N ASP A 53 24.27 -7.70 10.25
CA ASP A 53 23.61 -6.43 9.97
C ASP A 53 22.47 -6.67 8.97
N ILE A 54 21.24 -6.34 9.36
CA ILE A 54 20.03 -6.65 8.61
C ILE A 54 19.31 -5.36 8.32
N ASP A 55 18.92 -5.21 7.07
CA ASP A 55 18.11 -4.10 6.66
C ASP A 55 16.65 -4.26 7.13
N LYS A 56 16.10 -3.20 7.72
CA LYS A 56 14.76 -3.20 8.32
C LYS A 56 13.84 -2.42 7.40
N VAL A 57 13.07 -3.17 6.61
CA VAL A 57 12.12 -2.61 5.64
C VAL A 57 10.71 -2.62 6.23
N LEU A 58 10.05 -1.47 6.18
CA LEU A 58 8.62 -1.32 6.47
C LEU A 58 7.87 -1.14 5.15
N ILE A 59 6.81 -1.90 4.93
CA ILE A 59 5.98 -1.81 3.73
C ILE A 59 4.63 -1.21 4.12
N ILE A 60 4.18 -0.20 3.38
CA ILE A 60 2.91 0.50 3.60
C ILE A 60 2.11 0.44 2.31
N ALA A 61 0.87 -0.04 2.36
CA ALA A 61 -0.04 -0.04 1.22
C ALA A 61 -1.27 0.81 1.50
N ASP A 62 -1.84 1.35 0.43
CA ASP A 62 -3.13 2.03 0.38
C ASP A 62 -3.32 3.06 1.53
N PRO A 63 -2.39 4.02 1.71
CA PRO A 63 -2.64 5.10 2.66
C PRO A 63 -3.84 5.95 2.24
N GLN A 64 -4.15 6.02 0.93
CA GLN A 64 -5.34 6.63 0.30
C GLN A 64 -5.85 7.85 1.07
N LEU A 65 -5.16 8.97 0.83
CA LEU A 65 -5.53 10.25 1.44
C LEU A 65 -6.88 10.72 0.91
N ILE A 66 -7.93 10.46 1.68
CA ILE A 66 -9.29 10.89 1.33
C ILE A 66 -9.36 12.41 1.19
N ASP A 67 -10.10 12.86 0.19
CA ASP A 67 -10.15 14.24 -0.27
C ASP A 67 -11.60 14.76 -0.36
N SER A 68 -11.81 15.88 -1.06
CA SER A 68 -13.15 16.45 -1.27
C SER A 68 -14.03 15.66 -2.25
N HIS A 69 -13.48 14.70 -2.98
CA HIS A 69 -14.13 13.90 -4.02
C HIS A 69 -14.43 12.47 -3.58
N THR A 70 -13.83 11.97 -2.50
CA THR A 70 -14.04 10.60 -1.98
C THR A 70 -15.52 10.26 -1.71
N TYR A 71 -16.24 11.15 -1.02
CA TYR A 71 -17.65 10.94 -0.65
C TYR A 71 -18.51 12.12 -1.11
N PRO A 72 -18.82 12.24 -2.41
CA PRO A 72 -19.46 13.43 -2.97
C PRO A 72 -20.90 13.61 -2.46
N SER A 73 -21.52 12.54 -1.96
CA SER A 73 -22.86 12.55 -1.36
C SER A 73 -22.88 13.03 0.10
N TYR A 74 -21.72 13.17 0.75
CA TYR A 74 -21.66 13.55 2.17
C TYR A 74 -21.86 15.06 2.35
N PRO A 75 -22.54 15.50 3.42
CA PRO A 75 -22.54 16.91 3.81
C PRO A 75 -21.11 17.40 4.04
N LYS A 76 -20.78 18.62 3.58
CA LYS A 76 -19.41 19.19 3.66
C LYS A 76 -18.78 19.10 5.05
N ILE A 77 -19.56 19.35 6.11
CA ILE A 77 -19.08 19.28 7.50
C ILE A 77 -18.69 17.85 7.87
N ALA A 78 -19.51 16.86 7.47
CA ALA A 78 -19.23 15.45 7.72
C ALA A 78 -17.96 15.00 6.98
N LEU A 79 -17.80 15.41 5.71
CA LEU A 79 -16.60 15.11 4.93
C LEU A 79 -15.35 15.76 5.54
N SER A 80 -15.42 17.01 5.98
CA SER A 80 -14.30 17.67 6.66
C SER A 80 -13.90 16.95 7.96
N LEU A 81 -14.87 16.48 8.74
CA LEU A 81 -14.61 15.70 9.95
C LEU A 81 -14.01 14.32 9.62
N ALA A 82 -14.50 13.66 8.57
CA ALA A 82 -13.95 12.40 8.10
C ALA A 82 -12.49 12.56 7.68
N ARG A 83 -12.18 13.54 6.82
CA ARG A 83 -10.82 13.87 6.39
C ARG A 83 -9.90 14.13 7.57
N LEU A 84 -10.31 15.01 8.50
CA LEU A 84 -9.53 15.29 9.70
C LEU A 84 -9.25 14.02 10.53
N THR A 85 -10.24 13.15 10.69
CA THR A 85 -10.11 11.92 11.48
C THR A 85 -9.16 10.93 10.81
N VAL A 86 -9.34 10.69 9.51
CA VAL A 86 -8.51 9.74 8.74
C VAL A 86 -7.07 10.24 8.65
N HIS A 87 -6.85 11.52 8.33
CA HIS A 87 -5.50 12.09 8.24
C HIS A 87 -4.78 12.09 9.60
N ASN A 88 -5.49 12.38 10.69
CA ASN A 88 -4.91 12.27 12.03
C ASN A 88 -4.53 10.84 12.38
N TYR A 89 -5.41 9.88 12.08
CA TYR A 89 -5.13 8.47 12.29
C TYR A 89 -3.89 8.03 11.50
N LEU A 90 -3.82 8.32 10.20
CA LEU A 90 -2.65 8.02 9.36
C LEU A 90 -1.37 8.63 9.93
N TYR A 91 -1.39 9.91 10.31
CA TYR A 91 -0.24 10.58 10.92
C TYR A 91 0.23 9.91 12.22
N LYS A 92 -0.71 9.52 13.09
CA LYS A 92 -0.40 8.90 14.38
C LYS A 92 0.11 7.48 14.21
N SER A 93 -0.52 6.70 13.35
CA SER A 93 -0.10 5.34 12.98
C SER A 93 1.28 5.34 12.34
N TYR A 94 1.51 6.20 11.34
CA TYR A 94 2.83 6.34 10.72
C TYR A 94 3.90 6.76 11.72
N LYS A 95 3.62 7.75 12.56
CA LYS A 95 4.56 8.19 13.61
C LYS A 95 4.89 7.05 14.57
N ALA A 96 3.91 6.25 14.98
CA ALA A 96 4.12 5.09 15.84
C ALA A 96 5.04 4.06 15.16
N LEU A 97 4.75 3.70 13.91
CA LEU A 97 5.56 2.77 13.10
C LEU A 97 7.03 3.20 13.04
N ILE A 98 7.32 4.43 12.62
CA ILE A 98 8.71 4.88 12.45
C ILE A 98 9.46 5.05 13.78
N THR A 99 8.76 5.46 14.85
CA THR A 99 9.40 5.71 16.15
C THR A 99 9.71 4.41 16.89
N ILE A 100 8.81 3.43 16.81
CA ILE A 100 8.91 2.16 17.55
C ILE A 100 9.72 1.15 16.74
N LEU A 101 9.39 0.95 15.46
CA LEU A 101 10.04 -0.06 14.63
C LEU A 101 11.38 0.42 14.05
N LYS A 102 11.62 1.74 13.96
CA LYS A 102 12.89 2.30 13.46
C LYS A 102 13.37 1.60 12.17
N PRO A 103 12.54 1.58 11.11
CA PRO A 103 12.95 1.02 9.82
C PRO A 103 14.09 1.85 9.23
N HIS A 104 14.92 1.24 8.40
CA HIS A 104 15.90 1.98 7.59
C HIS A 104 15.30 2.35 6.22
N THR A 105 14.38 1.54 5.70
CA THR A 105 13.67 1.79 4.44
C THR A 105 12.17 1.63 4.62
N ILE A 106 11.41 2.54 4.01
CA ILE A 106 9.95 2.47 3.90
C ILE A 106 9.58 2.39 2.43
N ILE A 107 8.74 1.42 2.07
CA ILE A 107 8.27 1.23 0.69
C ILE A 107 6.76 1.37 0.68
N PHE A 108 6.26 2.32 -0.12
CA PHE A 108 4.84 2.47 -0.38
C PHE A 108 4.43 1.66 -1.61
N VAL A 109 3.29 0.98 -1.52
CA VAL A 109 2.78 0.07 -2.56
C VAL A 109 1.44 0.58 -3.09
N GLY A 110 1.52 1.65 -3.88
CA GLY A 110 0.40 2.26 -4.59
C GLY A 110 -0.69 2.90 -3.72
N ASP A 111 -1.62 3.52 -4.43
CA ASP A 111 -2.76 4.29 -3.92
C ASP A 111 -2.36 5.28 -2.83
N LEU A 112 -1.36 6.10 -3.19
CA LEU A 112 -0.81 7.13 -2.31
C LEU A 112 -1.83 8.26 -2.09
N LEU A 113 -2.53 8.63 -3.17
CA LEU A 113 -3.60 9.61 -3.20
C LEU A 113 -4.92 8.91 -3.54
N ASP A 114 -6.04 9.42 -3.03
CA ASP A 114 -7.37 8.85 -3.30
C ASP A 114 -7.94 9.27 -4.67
N ASN A 115 -7.45 10.36 -5.27
CA ASN A 115 -7.98 10.82 -6.56
C ASN A 115 -6.90 11.39 -7.49
N GLY A 116 -5.67 10.91 -7.38
CA GLY A 116 -4.51 11.39 -8.15
C GLY A 116 -4.75 11.41 -9.66
N ARG A 117 -5.42 10.39 -10.20
CA ARG A 117 -5.67 10.23 -11.66
C ARG A 117 -6.59 11.27 -12.28
N GLU A 118 -7.63 11.71 -11.55
CA GLU A 118 -8.68 12.61 -12.06
C GLU A 118 -8.53 14.04 -11.52
N SER A 119 -7.52 14.29 -10.68
CA SER A 119 -7.28 15.59 -10.08
C SER A 119 -6.85 16.65 -11.10
N SER A 120 -7.32 17.88 -10.90
CA SER A 120 -6.67 19.07 -11.49
C SER A 120 -5.26 19.23 -10.91
N ASP A 121 -4.37 19.92 -11.61
CA ASP A 121 -2.99 20.11 -11.14
C ASP A 121 -2.93 20.82 -9.78
N GLU A 122 -3.75 21.84 -9.57
CA GLU A 122 -3.83 22.54 -8.28
C GLU A 122 -4.28 21.61 -7.14
N HIS A 123 -5.29 20.76 -7.39
CA HIS A 123 -5.77 19.82 -6.38
C HIS A 123 -4.74 18.73 -6.10
N TYR A 124 -4.11 18.21 -7.14
CA TYR A 124 -3.04 17.21 -7.02
C TYR A 124 -1.88 17.73 -6.17
N GLU A 125 -1.42 18.97 -6.40
CA GLU A 125 -0.36 19.59 -5.62
C GLU A 125 -0.72 19.72 -4.14
N ASN A 126 -1.98 20.05 -3.83
CA ASN A 126 -2.44 20.14 -2.45
C ASN A 126 -2.41 18.77 -1.75
N GLU A 127 -2.90 17.73 -2.42
CA GLU A 127 -2.91 16.36 -1.87
C GLU A 127 -1.48 15.78 -1.77
N PHE A 128 -0.60 16.06 -2.73
CA PHE A 128 0.83 15.70 -2.65
C PHE A 128 1.53 16.41 -1.48
N ASN A 129 1.28 17.70 -1.28
CA ASN A 129 1.84 18.44 -0.15
C ASN A 129 1.33 17.90 1.20
N LEU A 130 0.08 17.46 1.26
CA LEU A 130 -0.46 16.75 2.42
C LEU A 130 0.25 15.41 2.64
N PHE A 131 0.45 14.61 1.57
CA PHE A 131 1.20 13.35 1.64
C PHE A 131 2.58 13.56 2.23
N LYS A 132 3.35 14.53 1.71
CA LYS A 132 4.67 14.87 2.25
C LYS A 132 4.60 15.25 3.73
N ARG A 133 3.61 16.06 4.13
CA ARG A 133 3.45 16.48 5.53
C ARG A 133 3.22 15.31 6.48
N ILE A 134 2.51 14.28 6.03
CA ILE A 134 2.20 13.10 6.84
C ILE A 134 3.38 12.12 6.84
N PHE A 135 3.94 11.83 5.66
CA PHE A 135 4.84 10.70 5.46
C PHE A 135 6.31 11.05 5.18
N ILE A 136 6.59 12.22 4.60
CA ILE A 136 7.94 12.63 4.17
C ILE A 136 8.34 13.92 4.91
N ASP A 137 8.50 13.80 6.23
CA ASP A 137 8.99 14.90 7.06
C ASP A 137 10.51 14.76 7.22
N SER A 138 11.27 15.65 6.58
CA SER A 138 12.74 15.59 6.54
C SER A 138 13.42 15.64 7.90
N VAL A 139 12.74 16.12 8.95
CA VAL A 139 13.24 16.10 10.32
C VAL A 139 12.94 14.77 10.99
N LYS A 140 11.73 14.21 10.80
CA LYS A 140 11.34 12.92 11.39
C LYS A 140 11.98 11.72 10.69
N ASN A 141 12.25 11.85 9.40
CA ASN A 141 12.68 10.76 8.51
C ASN A 141 14.15 10.87 8.08
N LYS A 142 14.98 11.67 8.77
CA LYS A 142 16.36 11.99 8.34
C LYS A 142 17.21 10.77 7.97
N ASP A 143 17.05 9.66 8.69
CA ASP A 143 17.84 8.44 8.52
C ASP A 143 17.02 7.28 7.89
N ILE A 144 15.90 7.60 7.23
CA ILE A 144 14.99 6.64 6.63
C ILE A 144 14.92 6.89 5.12
N GLU A 145 15.25 5.89 4.32
CA GLU A 145 14.98 5.90 2.88
C GLU A 145 13.49 5.66 2.64
N ILE A 146 12.85 6.52 1.85
CA ILE A 146 11.43 6.39 1.53
C ILE A 146 11.29 6.20 0.02
N LEU A 147 10.67 5.10 -0.38
CA LEU A 147 10.39 4.73 -1.76
C LEU A 147 8.88 4.81 -2.02
N THR A 148 8.49 5.64 -2.98
CA THR A 148 7.08 5.93 -3.32
C THR A 148 6.75 5.63 -4.78
N ASN A 149 7.63 4.94 -5.48
CA ASN A 149 7.61 4.85 -6.93
C ASN A 149 6.63 3.80 -7.48
N VAL A 150 5.93 3.05 -6.62
CA VAL A 150 4.90 2.09 -7.05
C VAL A 150 3.55 2.81 -7.07
N PRO A 151 2.98 3.07 -8.25
CA PRO A 151 1.69 3.75 -8.37
C PRO A 151 0.55 2.78 -8.06
N GLY A 152 -0.60 3.29 -7.65
CA GLY A 152 -1.86 2.54 -7.68
C GLY A 152 -2.86 3.09 -8.69
N ASN A 153 -4.02 2.43 -8.77
CA ASN A 153 -5.04 2.83 -9.73
C ASN A 153 -5.68 4.18 -9.39
N HIS A 154 -5.74 4.57 -8.12
CA HIS A 154 -6.18 5.91 -7.70
C HIS A 154 -5.13 6.99 -8.01
N ASP A 155 -3.86 6.61 -8.16
CA ASP A 155 -2.79 7.55 -8.51
C ASP A 155 -2.77 7.86 -10.01
N ILE A 156 -2.80 6.83 -10.87
CA ILE A 156 -2.56 6.99 -12.32
C ILE A 156 -3.65 6.46 -13.25
N GLY A 157 -4.60 5.66 -12.74
CA GLY A 157 -5.59 4.95 -13.56
C GLY A 157 -5.32 3.45 -13.63
N TRP A 158 -6.15 2.73 -14.39
CA TRP A 158 -6.01 1.29 -14.60
C TRP A 158 -6.06 0.95 -16.09
N ALA A 159 -5.09 0.16 -16.57
CA ALA A 159 -4.99 -0.28 -17.96
C ALA A 159 -5.16 0.89 -18.95
N ASN A 160 -6.12 0.79 -19.88
CA ASN A 160 -6.40 1.85 -20.88
C ASN A 160 -6.93 3.16 -20.25
N GLY A 161 -7.26 3.15 -18.96
CA GLY A 161 -7.57 4.34 -18.19
C GLY A 161 -6.35 5.11 -17.71
N VAL A 162 -5.14 4.54 -17.76
CA VAL A 162 -3.89 5.26 -17.47
C VAL A 162 -3.61 6.20 -18.64
N THR A 163 -3.43 7.49 -18.33
CA THR A 163 -3.08 8.50 -19.33
C THR A 163 -1.61 8.89 -19.20
N LYS A 164 -1.00 9.34 -20.29
CA LYS A 164 0.37 9.88 -20.25
C LYS A 164 0.51 11.01 -19.22
N SER A 165 -0.50 11.88 -19.12
CA SER A 165 -0.51 13.00 -18.16
C SER A 165 -0.54 12.53 -16.71
N SER A 166 -1.35 11.53 -16.36
CA SER A 166 -1.43 11.03 -14.98
C SER A 166 -0.14 10.29 -14.60
N LEU A 167 0.43 9.50 -15.53
CA LEU A 167 1.71 8.81 -15.35
C LEU A 167 2.88 9.79 -15.16
N ASP A 168 3.02 10.78 -16.05
CA ASP A 168 4.11 11.77 -15.98
C ASP A 168 4.01 12.62 -14.70
N ARG A 169 2.79 12.98 -14.31
CA ARG A 169 2.54 13.70 -13.06
C ARG A 169 2.93 12.85 -11.86
N PHE A 170 2.57 11.57 -11.82
CA PHE A 170 3.00 10.67 -10.75
C PHE A 170 4.52 10.58 -10.67
N ASN A 171 5.19 10.28 -11.78
CA ASN A 171 6.65 10.11 -11.82
C ASN A 171 7.40 11.37 -11.38
N THR A 172 6.90 12.55 -11.73
CA THR A 172 7.47 13.84 -11.31
C THR A 172 7.44 14.03 -9.78
N HIS A 173 6.44 13.48 -9.10
CA HIS A 173 6.19 13.74 -7.68
C HIS A 173 6.66 12.61 -6.76
N PHE A 174 6.42 11.37 -7.17
CA PHE A 174 6.67 10.16 -6.38
C PHE A 174 7.84 9.33 -6.89
N GLY A 175 8.42 9.73 -8.03
CA GLY A 175 9.58 9.11 -8.67
C GLY A 175 9.19 8.07 -9.72
N GLU A 176 10.10 7.82 -10.65
CA GLU A 176 9.90 6.87 -11.75
C GLU A 176 9.71 5.43 -11.24
N SER A 177 8.71 4.73 -11.77
CA SER A 177 8.51 3.29 -11.56
C SER A 177 9.48 2.44 -12.40
N ASN A 178 9.31 1.11 -12.42
CA ASN A 178 10.09 0.17 -13.24
C ASN A 178 11.59 0.23 -12.93
N GLN A 179 11.92 0.15 -11.64
CA GLN A 179 13.30 0.25 -11.13
C GLN A 179 13.75 -1.03 -10.44
N ILE A 180 15.08 -1.23 -10.43
CA ILE A 180 15.75 -2.25 -9.62
C ILE A 180 16.66 -1.52 -8.63
N LEU A 181 16.40 -1.69 -7.35
CA LEU A 181 17.22 -1.15 -6.27
C LEU A 181 17.91 -2.32 -5.57
N GLN A 182 19.21 -2.47 -5.82
CA GLN A 182 19.99 -3.51 -5.16
C GLN A 182 20.27 -3.12 -3.70
N ARG A 183 19.97 -4.04 -2.77
CA ARG A 183 20.23 -3.92 -1.33
C ARG A 183 20.88 -5.20 -0.85
N ALA A 184 22.18 -5.14 -0.57
CA ALA A 184 23.00 -6.32 -0.27
C ALA A 184 22.82 -7.42 -1.35
N ASN A 185 22.30 -8.59 -0.95
CA ASN A 185 22.01 -9.74 -1.81
C ASN A 185 20.53 -9.81 -2.27
N HIS A 186 19.80 -8.68 -2.21
CA HIS A 186 18.42 -8.57 -2.67
C HIS A 186 18.29 -7.52 -3.76
N ASP A 187 17.42 -7.80 -4.72
CA ASP A 187 16.95 -6.85 -5.72
C ASP A 187 15.52 -6.46 -5.37
N LEU A 188 15.33 -5.20 -4.95
CA LEU A 188 14.00 -4.61 -4.75
C LEU A 188 13.50 -4.08 -6.10
N ILE A 189 12.40 -4.63 -6.59
CA ILE A 189 11.88 -4.36 -7.93
C ILE A 189 10.58 -3.59 -7.79
N LEU A 190 10.59 -2.31 -8.18
CA LEU A 190 9.42 -1.45 -8.16
C LEU A 190 8.79 -1.46 -9.55
N PHE A 191 7.59 -2.01 -9.69
CA PHE A 191 6.97 -2.27 -10.98
C PHE A 191 5.63 -1.56 -11.12
N ASP A 192 5.41 -0.96 -12.30
CA ASP A 192 4.13 -0.36 -12.69
C ASP A 192 3.30 -1.37 -13.47
N ASP A 193 2.45 -2.10 -12.73
CA ASP A 193 1.53 -3.10 -13.27
C ASP A 193 0.24 -2.49 -13.86
N LEU A 194 -0.07 -1.23 -13.53
CA LEU A 194 -1.22 -0.49 -14.05
C LEU A 194 -1.00 -0.12 -15.52
N SER A 195 0.15 0.51 -15.82
CA SER A 195 0.53 0.87 -17.18
C SER A 195 0.90 -0.35 -18.01
N PHE A 196 1.43 -1.41 -17.39
CA PHE A 196 1.67 -2.69 -18.06
C PHE A 196 0.38 -3.28 -18.66
N ALA A 197 -0.75 -3.14 -17.96
CA ALA A 197 -2.05 -3.62 -18.43
C ALA A 197 -2.67 -2.76 -19.55
N ASN A 198 -2.07 -1.60 -19.89
CA ASN A 198 -2.52 -0.78 -21.00
C ASN A 198 -2.16 -1.43 -22.35
N THR A 199 -3.07 -1.36 -23.31
CA THR A 199 -2.92 -1.93 -24.66
C THR A 199 -3.06 -0.91 -25.79
N GLU A 200 -3.34 0.35 -25.45
CA GLU A 200 -3.73 1.39 -26.41
C GLU A 200 -2.65 2.46 -26.62
N ASP A 201 -1.92 2.83 -25.55
CA ASP A 201 -0.94 3.93 -25.59
C ASP A 201 0.49 3.43 -25.30
N VAL A 202 1.31 3.43 -26.36
CA VAL A 202 2.71 2.97 -26.29
C VAL A 202 3.59 3.82 -25.36
N ASP A 203 3.26 5.09 -25.17
CA ASP A 203 4.02 5.96 -24.26
C ASP A 203 3.68 5.68 -22.79
N VAL A 204 2.60 4.92 -22.54
CA VAL A 204 2.17 4.43 -21.23
C VAL A 204 2.70 3.01 -20.99
N PHE A 205 2.38 2.03 -21.85
CA PHE A 205 2.79 0.63 -21.60
C PHE A 205 4.24 0.34 -22.00
N GLY A 206 4.83 1.12 -22.91
CA GLY A 206 6.16 0.89 -23.47
C GLY A 206 7.28 0.77 -22.42
N PRO A 207 7.34 1.66 -21.41
CA PRO A 207 8.32 1.58 -20.33
C PRO A 207 8.25 0.27 -19.52
N SER A 208 7.07 -0.13 -19.03
CA SER A 208 6.92 -1.35 -18.22
C SER A 208 7.16 -2.63 -19.04
N HIS A 209 6.74 -2.67 -20.30
CA HIS A 209 7.02 -3.79 -21.21
C HIS A 209 8.52 -3.91 -21.53
N SER A 210 9.20 -2.77 -21.73
CA SER A 210 10.65 -2.73 -21.95
C SER A 210 11.41 -3.17 -20.70
N PHE A 211 10.91 -2.79 -19.53
CA PHE A 211 11.45 -3.24 -18.25
C PHE A 211 11.36 -4.77 -18.10
N LEU A 212 10.21 -5.39 -18.38
CA LEU A 212 10.09 -6.86 -18.33
C LEU A 212 11.04 -7.55 -19.33
N LYS A 213 11.21 -7.00 -20.53
CA LYS A 213 12.21 -7.50 -21.50
C LYS A 213 13.64 -7.42 -20.96
N LYS A 214 13.99 -6.34 -20.24
CA LYS A 214 15.28 -6.20 -19.56
C LYS A 214 15.43 -7.24 -18.45
N MET A 215 14.39 -7.46 -17.64
CA MET A 215 14.40 -8.41 -16.52
C MET A 215 14.68 -9.86 -16.97
N ARG A 216 14.14 -10.27 -18.13
CA ARG A 216 14.43 -11.59 -18.74
C ARG A 216 15.90 -11.84 -19.01
N ASN A 217 16.67 -10.78 -19.26
CA ASN A 217 18.10 -10.85 -19.56
C ASN A 217 18.97 -10.51 -18.35
N THR A 218 18.38 -10.26 -17.18
CA THR A 218 19.11 -9.88 -15.96
C THR A 218 19.45 -11.14 -15.18
N ASP A 219 20.72 -11.31 -14.80
CA ASP A 219 21.20 -12.45 -14.01
C ASP A 219 20.40 -12.66 -12.71
N LEU A 220 20.04 -13.90 -12.42
CA LEU A 220 19.31 -14.33 -11.22
C LEU A 220 20.27 -14.63 -10.05
N LYS A 221 21.09 -13.65 -9.66
CA LYS A 221 22.09 -13.82 -8.59
C LYS A 221 21.58 -13.48 -7.19
N ASN A 222 20.65 -12.54 -7.11
CA ASN A 222 20.11 -12.00 -5.87
C ASN A 222 18.66 -12.47 -5.66
N THR A 223 18.22 -12.49 -4.41
CA THR A 223 16.80 -12.69 -4.07
C THR A 223 15.98 -11.52 -4.61
N ARG A 224 14.91 -11.80 -5.34
CA ARG A 224 14.08 -10.78 -6.00
C ARG A 224 12.80 -10.54 -5.22
N ILE A 225 12.60 -9.30 -4.80
CA ILE A 225 11.42 -8.84 -4.08
C ILE A 225 10.67 -7.89 -5.01
N LEU A 226 9.51 -8.31 -5.50
CA LEU A 226 8.66 -7.50 -6.37
C LEU A 226 7.67 -6.68 -5.54
N PHE A 227 7.58 -5.40 -5.85
CA PHE A 227 6.54 -4.48 -5.38
C PHE A 227 5.75 -4.00 -6.60
N SER A 228 4.48 -4.36 -6.63
CA SER A 228 3.50 -3.92 -7.64
C SER A 228 2.20 -3.63 -6.90
N HIS A 229 1.25 -2.93 -7.49
CA HIS A 229 0.06 -2.56 -6.73
C HIS A 229 -1.06 -3.59 -6.82
N VAL A 230 -1.40 -4.06 -8.01
CA VAL A 230 -2.51 -4.99 -8.20
C VAL A 230 -2.05 -6.44 -7.97
N PRO A 231 -2.79 -7.23 -7.17
CA PRO A 231 -2.42 -8.61 -6.89
C PRO A 231 -2.32 -9.49 -8.14
N MET A 232 -1.49 -10.52 -8.08
CA MET A 232 -1.38 -11.50 -9.16
C MET A 232 -2.62 -12.40 -9.24
N TRP A 233 -2.90 -12.91 -10.44
CA TRP A 233 -3.97 -13.88 -10.65
C TRP A 233 -3.79 -15.13 -9.79
N ARG A 234 -4.90 -15.69 -9.30
CA ARG A 234 -4.96 -16.92 -8.49
C ARG A 234 -6.31 -17.62 -8.61
N ASP A 235 -6.32 -18.92 -8.37
CA ASP A 235 -7.53 -19.70 -8.15
C ASP A 235 -8.00 -19.51 -6.70
N VAL A 236 -9.09 -18.77 -6.50
CA VAL A 236 -9.60 -18.44 -5.16
C VAL A 236 -10.18 -19.61 -4.39
N ASP A 237 -10.46 -20.74 -5.04
CA ASP A 237 -11.02 -21.92 -4.39
C ASP A 237 -9.91 -22.86 -3.86
N THR A 238 -8.69 -22.76 -4.40
CA THR A 238 -7.52 -23.56 -3.95
C THR A 238 -6.45 -22.71 -3.25
N GLN A 239 -6.20 -21.48 -3.72
CA GLN A 239 -5.20 -20.55 -3.18
C GLN A 239 -5.85 -19.54 -2.23
N THR A 240 -6.26 -20.01 -1.05
CA THR A 240 -6.92 -19.17 -0.04
C THR A 240 -5.93 -18.31 0.76
N CYS A 241 -6.32 -17.08 1.10
CA CYS A 241 -5.52 -16.03 1.77
C CYS A 241 -5.02 -16.31 3.21
N GLY A 242 -5.28 -17.49 3.76
CA GLY A 242 -4.96 -17.85 5.13
C GLY A 242 -5.82 -17.14 6.20
N PRO A 243 -5.55 -17.40 7.50
CA PRO A 243 -6.43 -17.00 8.60
C PRO A 243 -6.32 -15.52 9.03
N ARG A 244 -5.37 -14.76 8.47
CA ARG A 244 -5.13 -13.36 8.82
C ARG A 244 -6.01 -12.37 8.06
N ARG A 245 -6.68 -12.82 7.00
CA ARG A 245 -7.68 -12.07 6.24
C ARG A 245 -8.95 -11.90 7.08
N GLU A 246 -9.60 -10.74 7.01
CA GLU A 246 -10.89 -10.50 7.67
C GLU A 246 -12.07 -11.11 6.92
N VAL A 247 -12.07 -10.99 5.59
CA VAL A 247 -13.12 -11.53 4.72
C VAL A 247 -12.61 -12.80 4.07
N PRO A 248 -13.11 -14.01 4.41
CA PRO A 248 -12.44 -15.27 4.05
C PRO A 248 -12.15 -15.48 2.56
N LYS A 249 -13.00 -14.95 1.66
CA LYS A 249 -12.85 -15.11 0.21
C LYS A 249 -12.21 -13.88 -0.40
N PHE A 250 -11.19 -14.10 -1.25
CA PHE A 250 -10.60 -13.05 -2.07
C PHE A 250 -11.58 -12.65 -3.20
N PRO A 251 -11.85 -11.35 -3.41
CA PRO A 251 -12.75 -10.90 -4.46
C PRO A 251 -12.07 -10.96 -5.83
N ILE A 252 -12.72 -11.57 -6.81
CA ILE A 252 -12.36 -11.43 -8.23
C ILE A 252 -13.42 -10.55 -8.88
N SER A 253 -13.06 -9.31 -9.17
CA SER A 253 -13.98 -8.34 -9.75
C SER A 253 -13.25 -7.32 -10.61
N LYS A 254 -13.99 -6.72 -11.55
CA LYS A 254 -13.53 -5.63 -12.39
C LYS A 254 -14.61 -4.57 -12.50
N GLY A 255 -14.21 -3.33 -12.64
CA GLY A 255 -15.12 -2.22 -12.84
C GLY A 255 -14.45 -1.06 -13.54
N TYR A 256 -15.03 0.13 -13.38
CA TYR A 256 -14.47 1.34 -13.99
C TYR A 256 -13.13 1.69 -13.32
N GLN A 257 -12.06 1.59 -14.10
CA GLN A 257 -10.69 1.89 -13.68
C GLN A 257 -10.20 1.14 -12.42
N TYR A 258 -10.62 -0.12 -12.25
CA TYR A 258 -10.02 -1.05 -11.29
C TYR A 258 -10.24 -2.50 -11.72
N GLN A 259 -9.35 -3.39 -11.26
CA GLN A 259 -9.49 -4.82 -11.31
C GLN A 259 -8.72 -5.43 -10.13
N THR A 260 -9.31 -6.38 -9.42
CA THR A 260 -8.74 -6.89 -8.16
C THR A 260 -7.55 -7.84 -8.34
N VAL A 261 -7.26 -8.24 -9.57
CA VAL A 261 -6.08 -9.04 -9.95
C VAL A 261 -5.59 -8.69 -11.34
N ILE A 262 -4.30 -8.84 -11.62
CA ILE A 262 -3.77 -8.89 -12.98
C ILE A 262 -4.37 -10.12 -13.70
N ASP A 263 -4.62 -10.02 -14.99
CA ASP A 263 -5.14 -11.16 -15.78
C ASP A 263 -4.15 -12.36 -15.79
N PRO A 264 -4.62 -13.59 -16.06
CA PRO A 264 -3.77 -14.79 -16.05
C PRO A 264 -2.52 -14.67 -16.93
N ASP A 265 -2.69 -14.20 -18.18
CA ASP A 265 -1.57 -14.06 -19.13
C ASP A 265 -0.58 -12.97 -18.69
N GLY A 266 -1.10 -11.87 -18.13
CA GLY A 266 -0.28 -10.78 -17.58
C GLY A 266 0.53 -11.25 -16.39
N THR A 267 -0.11 -11.98 -15.47
CA THR A 267 0.53 -12.58 -14.30
C THR A 267 1.64 -13.53 -14.72
N GLN A 268 1.37 -14.43 -15.67
CA GLN A 268 2.38 -15.37 -16.17
C GLN A 268 3.55 -14.63 -16.82
N ASN A 269 3.29 -13.58 -17.61
CA ASN A 269 4.33 -12.78 -18.23
C ASN A 269 5.23 -12.09 -17.18
N ILE A 270 4.64 -11.50 -16.14
CA ILE A 270 5.38 -10.86 -15.03
C ILE A 270 6.24 -11.90 -14.31
N LEU A 271 5.65 -13.03 -13.88
CA LEU A 271 6.34 -14.09 -13.14
C LEU A 271 7.49 -14.68 -13.95
N GLN A 272 7.29 -14.97 -15.24
CA GLN A 272 8.34 -15.51 -16.12
C GLN A 272 9.46 -14.51 -16.39
N SER A 273 9.12 -13.23 -16.50
CA SER A 273 10.09 -12.18 -16.83
C SER A 273 10.94 -11.78 -15.64
N ILE A 274 10.32 -11.65 -14.46
CA ILE A 274 10.96 -11.16 -13.25
C ILE A 274 11.54 -12.32 -12.43
N GLN A 275 10.88 -13.47 -12.42
CA GLN A 275 11.15 -14.59 -11.52
C GLN A 275 11.37 -14.16 -10.05
N PRO A 276 10.35 -13.54 -9.41
CA PRO A 276 10.47 -13.07 -8.03
C PRO A 276 10.40 -14.23 -7.03
N ASP A 277 11.07 -14.08 -5.89
CA ASP A 277 10.92 -15.00 -4.75
C ASP A 277 9.70 -14.62 -3.89
N ILE A 278 9.44 -13.31 -3.78
CA ILE A 278 8.31 -12.75 -3.04
C ILE A 278 7.75 -11.51 -3.74
N ILE A 279 6.44 -11.31 -3.62
CA ILE A 279 5.67 -10.24 -4.25
C ILE A 279 4.82 -9.56 -3.17
N PHE A 280 4.95 -8.25 -3.04
CA PHE A 280 4.09 -7.43 -2.19
C PHE A 280 3.17 -6.58 -3.06
N SER A 281 1.86 -6.69 -2.80
CA SER A 281 0.78 -5.99 -3.50
C SER A 281 -0.07 -5.15 -2.54
N GLY A 282 -0.86 -4.20 -3.07
CA GLY A 282 -1.88 -3.40 -2.38
C GLY A 282 -3.27 -3.66 -2.98
N ASP A 283 -4.09 -2.62 -3.20
CA ASP A 283 -5.39 -2.64 -3.90
C ASP A 283 -6.53 -3.40 -3.19
N ASP A 284 -6.34 -4.65 -2.76
CA ASP A 284 -7.41 -5.43 -2.09
C ASP A 284 -7.64 -5.02 -0.62
N HIS A 285 -6.80 -4.14 -0.08
CA HIS A 285 -6.86 -3.54 1.26
C HIS A 285 -6.78 -4.50 2.46
N ASP A 286 -7.10 -5.77 2.32
CA ASP A 286 -7.03 -6.79 3.38
C ASP A 286 -5.83 -7.70 3.20
N TYR A 287 -5.36 -8.33 4.28
CA TYR A 287 -4.23 -9.24 4.19
C TYR A 287 -4.60 -10.47 3.36
N CYS A 288 -3.68 -10.89 2.48
CA CYS A 288 -3.81 -12.16 1.77
C CYS A 288 -2.45 -12.71 1.43
N GLU A 289 -2.18 -13.97 1.77
CA GLU A 289 -0.92 -14.63 1.45
C GLU A 289 -1.21 -15.92 0.66
N VAL A 290 -0.57 -16.07 -0.49
CA VAL A 290 -0.68 -17.25 -1.34
C VAL A 290 0.67 -17.64 -1.93
N LEU A 291 0.83 -18.92 -2.25
CA LEU A 291 1.95 -19.42 -3.06
C LEU A 291 1.51 -19.47 -4.52
N LEU A 292 2.27 -18.82 -5.40
CA LEU A 292 2.06 -18.83 -6.85
C LEU A 292 3.08 -19.75 -7.49
N GLU A 293 2.64 -20.85 -8.09
CA GLU A 293 3.48 -21.75 -8.86
C GLU A 293 3.41 -21.41 -10.35
N TYR A 294 4.54 -21.36 -11.03
CA TYR A 294 4.62 -21.05 -12.45
C TYR A 294 5.82 -21.75 -13.10
N GLN A 295 5.79 -21.90 -14.42
CA GLN A 295 6.96 -22.36 -15.18
C GLN A 295 7.72 -21.17 -15.75
N ASN A 296 9.03 -21.11 -15.54
CA ASN A 296 9.88 -20.10 -16.18
C ASN A 296 10.06 -20.38 -17.68
N LEU A 297 10.83 -19.53 -18.38
CA LEU A 297 11.04 -19.64 -19.83
C LEU A 297 11.82 -20.90 -20.22
N GLU A 298 12.58 -21.47 -19.29
CA GLU A 298 13.33 -22.72 -19.43
C GLU A 298 12.48 -23.97 -19.12
N GLY A 299 11.22 -23.79 -18.69
CA GLY A 299 10.31 -24.87 -18.33
C GLY A 299 10.50 -25.41 -16.90
N GLU A 300 11.33 -24.76 -16.08
CA GLU A 300 11.50 -25.11 -14.68
C GLU A 300 10.31 -24.60 -13.86
N VAL A 301 9.82 -25.44 -12.95
CA VAL A 301 8.80 -25.04 -11.98
C VAL A 301 9.45 -24.13 -10.93
N LYS A 302 8.91 -22.94 -10.78
CA LYS A 302 9.27 -21.94 -9.78
C LYS A 302 8.04 -21.61 -8.94
N ALA A 303 8.28 -20.99 -7.79
CA ALA A 303 7.22 -20.49 -6.95
C ALA A 303 7.59 -19.13 -6.35
N ALA A 304 6.59 -18.27 -6.19
CA ALA A 304 6.71 -16.97 -5.55
C ALA A 304 5.64 -16.83 -4.46
N ILE A 305 6.00 -16.29 -3.31
CA ILE A 305 5.00 -15.92 -2.29
C ILE A 305 4.40 -14.58 -2.69
N ASN A 306 3.08 -14.48 -2.83
CA ASN A 306 2.41 -13.18 -3.02
C ASN A 306 1.62 -12.79 -1.78
N ILE A 307 1.98 -11.65 -1.21
CA ILE A 307 1.35 -11.04 -0.05
C ILE A 307 0.64 -9.75 -0.49
N ASN A 308 -0.68 -9.72 -0.31
CA ASN A 308 -1.42 -8.48 -0.25
C ASN A 308 -1.16 -7.80 1.09
N VAL A 309 -0.51 -6.64 1.05
CA VAL A 309 -0.21 -5.84 2.21
C VAL A 309 -1.51 -5.18 2.66
N LYS A 310 -1.80 -5.29 3.95
CA LYS A 310 -3.01 -4.72 4.52
C LYS A 310 -2.95 -3.19 4.47
N SER A 311 -4.04 -2.56 4.07
CA SER A 311 -4.14 -1.10 3.99
C SER A 311 -3.85 -0.46 5.34
N LEU A 312 -3.05 0.61 5.31
CA LEU A 312 -2.83 1.46 6.48
C LEU A 312 -4.06 2.31 6.79
N SER A 313 -4.90 2.62 5.79
CA SER A 313 -6.02 3.54 5.91
C SER A 313 -7.23 2.90 6.60
N MET A 314 -7.83 3.64 7.53
CA MET A 314 -9.11 3.26 8.16
C MET A 314 -10.34 3.62 7.31
N ALA A 315 -10.13 4.31 6.17
CA ALA A 315 -11.21 4.69 5.27
C ALA A 315 -11.54 3.59 4.25
N MET A 316 -10.79 2.49 4.27
CA MET A 316 -11.00 1.35 3.40
C MET A 316 -11.97 0.35 3.99
N ASN A 317 -12.57 -0.46 3.13
CA ASN A 317 -13.67 -1.38 3.46
C ASN A 317 -13.20 -2.62 4.26
N ILE A 318 -12.35 -2.38 5.27
CA ILE A 318 -11.79 -3.34 6.22
C ILE A 318 -12.13 -2.89 7.64
N LYS A 319 -12.33 -3.81 8.57
CA LYS A 319 -12.69 -3.46 9.96
C LYS A 319 -11.47 -3.08 10.79
N LYS A 320 -10.31 -3.69 10.51
CA LYS A 320 -9.06 -3.48 11.23
C LYS A 320 -7.95 -3.12 10.24
N PRO A 321 -7.65 -1.83 10.04
CA PRO A 321 -6.48 -1.42 9.26
C PRO A 321 -5.18 -2.00 9.84
N ALA A 322 -4.07 -1.91 9.10
CA ALA A 322 -2.79 -2.53 9.47
C ALA A 322 -2.27 -2.15 10.87
N VAL A 323 -2.75 -1.03 11.43
CA VAL A 323 -2.44 -0.55 12.78
C VAL A 323 -3.70 -0.58 13.66
N HIS A 324 -4.33 -1.75 13.79
CA HIS A 324 -5.47 -2.03 14.68
C HIS A 324 -5.45 -3.47 15.25
#